data_AF-A0A0M2SL36-F1
#
_entry.id   AF-A0A0M2SL36-F1
#
_cell.length_a   1.000
_cell.length_b   1.000
_cell.length_c   1.000
_cell.angle_alpha   90.00
_cell.angle_beta   90.00
_cell.angle_gamma   90.00
#
_symmetry.space_group_name_H-M   'P 1'
#
loop_
_entity.id
_entity.type
_entity.pdbx_description
1 polymer ?
#
loop_
_entity_poly.entity_id
_entity_poly.type
_entity_poly.pdbx_seq_one_letter_code
_entity_poly.pdbx_strand_id
1 'polypeptide(L)'
;MKKSRLAALLAAGTLLLGGCGLLPEPSSLIQAPSTVSAEAGSQENLAALARSHVPRGTVLSVPSAPIGEDSVLPADFDADGKDEVVVLYHARDSHNQVGAFVLQQEGQDWKKAFTVKGSGYEISWASTNDITGDGVPELLLGWKVGNLAGNVLEIYQNQNGKFQQLKKLNFHQLELIDFEGDLQSRLAVWKKDVVDAFEVDLLKWEKNGFILDKHRYPAYFPRVVQYYERRTEAVPDAAYYWYYLADAHLKAKHPELAYRSIQRGMQQKIVIPSYEAFTELQESILAQLEGHSSDFLYEVRSAGFTMSVPKEMVPDLMIKEENGPEASYRVTVSRSHYRSLFTVSVFSKDMYVEREEDSLEKIAETDELLFFVEKEGAEVSRISNEEAALRDKLVSSIRPGLVYPSYRSLEEDSITKLVKQATNQYWYVASGGKMPGGELEMFTYDDLDYRHMGTDLDSIHKLTAYLSESFTSDSIQSFVKRMKFIEHEGRLAQPNADGGSLANFEKAEVVQVSGNSEVKKVDIKVPLGSSLSYELVPIEIQKTEAGWRISSEPGTF
;
A
#
# COMPACT_ATOMS: atom_id res chain seq x y z
N MET A 1 -41.68 -41.46 -39.62
CA MET A 1 -41.40 -41.55 -41.07
C MET A 1 -42.31 -40.58 -41.82
N LYS A 2 -41.72 -39.66 -42.62
CA LYS A 2 -42.31 -38.88 -43.74
C LYS A 2 -43.35 -37.81 -43.32
N LYS A 3 -43.32 -36.55 -43.77
CA LYS A 3 -42.55 -35.84 -44.81
C LYS A 3 -42.70 -34.32 -44.58
N SER A 4 -41.69 -33.59 -45.05
CA SER A 4 -41.58 -32.13 -45.12
C SER A 4 -42.65 -31.45 -45.99
N ARG A 5 -42.82 -30.13 -45.79
CA ARG A 5 -42.90 -29.15 -46.89
C ARG A 5 -42.55 -27.73 -46.41
N LEU A 6 -41.52 -27.19 -47.06
CA LEU A 6 -41.09 -25.80 -47.09
C LEU A 6 -42.09 -24.97 -47.90
N ALA A 7 -42.36 -23.72 -47.52
CA ALA A 7 -42.67 -22.62 -48.45
C ALA A 7 -42.44 -21.27 -47.78
N ALA A 8 -41.56 -20.47 -48.38
CA ALA A 8 -41.21 -19.11 -48.00
C ALA A 8 -42.16 -18.09 -48.66
N LEU A 9 -42.32 -16.91 -48.06
CA LEU A 9 -42.58 -15.66 -48.79
C LEU A 9 -42.26 -14.42 -47.94
N LEU A 10 -41.39 -13.58 -48.50
CA LEU A 10 -41.00 -12.24 -48.04
C LEU A 10 -42.18 -11.26 -48.12
N ALA A 11 -42.22 -10.28 -47.21
CA ALA A 11 -42.65 -8.92 -47.54
C ALA A 11 -42.03 -7.88 -46.58
N ALA A 12 -41.62 -6.78 -47.18
CA ALA A 12 -40.78 -5.70 -46.67
C ALA A 12 -41.38 -4.86 -45.54
N GLY A 13 -40.51 -4.27 -44.73
CA GLY A 13 -40.83 -3.21 -43.78
C GLY A 13 -39.56 -2.46 -43.35
N THR A 14 -39.05 -1.58 -44.22
CA THR A 14 -38.03 -0.59 -43.88
C THR A 14 -38.67 0.72 -43.41
N LEU A 15 -37.94 1.37 -42.50
CA LEU A 15 -37.99 2.78 -42.07
C LEU A 15 -39.07 3.17 -41.04
N LEU A 16 -38.60 3.44 -39.81
CA LEU A 16 -38.58 4.78 -39.21
C LEU A 16 -37.81 4.72 -37.88
N LEU A 17 -36.53 5.12 -37.89
CA LEU A 17 -35.84 5.61 -36.70
C LEU A 17 -35.14 6.92 -37.07
N GLY A 18 -35.89 8.01 -36.93
CA GLY A 18 -35.32 9.32 -36.70
C GLY A 18 -34.93 9.41 -35.23
N GLY A 19 -33.67 9.77 -34.97
CA GLY A 19 -33.13 9.91 -33.62
C GLY A 19 -31.77 10.56 -33.67
N CYS A 20 -31.70 11.80 -34.17
CA CYS A 20 -30.65 12.72 -33.74
C CYS A 20 -31.01 13.18 -32.33
N GLY A 21 -30.19 12.78 -31.35
CA GLY A 21 -30.25 13.25 -29.97
C GLY A 21 -28.83 13.23 -29.42
N LEU A 22 -28.37 14.40 -29.00
CA LEU A 22 -27.04 14.74 -28.51
C LEU A 22 -26.33 13.62 -27.74
N LEU A 23 -25.15 13.24 -28.22
CA LEU A 23 -24.14 12.70 -27.30
C LEU A 23 -23.70 13.86 -26.40
N PRO A 24 -23.74 13.70 -25.06
CA PRO A 24 -23.26 14.73 -24.18
C PRO A 24 -21.73 14.83 -24.29
N GLU A 25 -21.18 16.04 -24.16
CA GLU A 25 -19.74 16.31 -24.24
C GLU A 25 -18.97 15.39 -23.26
N PRO A 26 -17.78 14.85 -23.60
CA PRO A 26 -17.02 13.93 -22.76
C PRO A 26 -16.77 14.42 -21.33
N SER A 27 -16.75 15.74 -21.10
CA SER A 27 -16.59 16.38 -19.79
C SER A 27 -17.77 16.11 -18.84
N SER A 28 -18.96 15.83 -19.35
CA SER A 28 -20.16 15.50 -18.55
C SER A 28 -20.20 14.06 -18.04
N LEU A 29 -19.31 13.18 -18.55
CA LEU A 29 -19.14 11.80 -18.09
C LEU A 29 -18.23 11.68 -16.86
N ILE A 30 -17.64 12.79 -16.41
CA ILE A 30 -16.87 12.89 -15.18
C ILE A 30 -17.76 13.59 -14.14
N GLN A 31 -18.69 12.84 -13.55
CA GLN A 31 -19.32 13.29 -12.30
C GLN A 31 -18.45 12.87 -11.13
N ALA A 32 -18.06 13.84 -10.29
CA ALA A 32 -17.43 13.55 -9.01
C ALA A 32 -18.34 12.62 -8.18
N PRO A 33 -17.80 11.60 -7.49
CA PRO A 33 -18.62 10.66 -6.72
C PRO A 33 -19.43 11.37 -5.64
N SER A 34 -20.75 11.16 -5.64
CA SER A 34 -21.69 11.68 -4.62
C SER A 34 -21.56 11.02 -3.24
N THR A 35 -20.57 10.13 -3.05
CA THR A 35 -20.36 9.35 -1.82
C THR A 35 -19.62 10.14 -0.73
N VAL A 36 -18.86 11.17 -1.09
CA VAL A 36 -18.00 11.94 -0.16
C VAL A 36 -18.83 12.64 0.94
N SER A 37 -20.02 13.16 0.61
CA SER A 37 -20.86 13.87 1.58
C SER A 37 -21.58 12.96 2.58
N ALA A 38 -21.78 11.68 2.25
CA ALA A 38 -22.51 10.75 3.13
C ALA A 38 -21.58 10.13 4.19
N GLU A 39 -20.33 9.82 3.84
CA GLU A 39 -19.31 9.29 4.76
C GLU A 39 -18.75 10.37 5.70
N ALA A 40 -18.53 11.60 5.21
CA ALA A 40 -18.08 12.71 6.06
C ALA A 40 -19.13 13.08 7.13
N GLY A 41 -20.41 13.08 6.75
CA GLY A 41 -21.52 13.34 7.67
C GLY A 41 -21.75 12.21 8.69
N SER A 42 -21.40 10.96 8.38
CA SER A 42 -21.49 9.87 9.35
C SER A 42 -20.35 9.92 10.37
N GLN A 43 -19.11 10.17 9.93
CA GLN A 43 -17.96 10.28 10.83
C GLN A 43 -18.02 11.48 11.77
N GLU A 44 -18.47 12.66 11.30
CA GLU A 44 -18.62 13.84 12.17
C GLU A 44 -19.65 13.60 13.28
N ASN A 45 -20.75 12.90 12.96
CA ASN A 45 -21.76 12.49 13.94
C ASN A 45 -21.21 11.48 14.95
N LEU A 46 -20.40 10.51 14.51
CA LEU A 46 -19.72 9.55 15.40
C LEU A 46 -18.69 10.23 16.31
N ALA A 47 -17.92 11.19 15.80
CA ALA A 47 -16.99 11.98 16.60
C ALA A 47 -17.70 12.81 17.68
N ALA A 48 -18.84 13.44 17.34
CA ALA A 48 -19.67 14.15 18.30
C ALA A 48 -20.24 13.22 19.38
N LEU A 49 -20.73 12.04 18.99
CA LEU A 49 -21.18 11.00 19.91
C LEU A 49 -20.05 10.61 20.87
N ALA A 50 -18.85 10.31 20.34
CA ALA A 50 -17.69 9.93 21.12
C ALA A 50 -17.31 11.01 22.16
N ARG A 51 -17.23 12.28 21.74
CA ARG A 51 -16.92 13.44 22.61
C ARG A 51 -17.92 13.61 23.75
N SER A 52 -19.19 13.25 23.56
CA SER A 52 -20.20 13.31 24.62
C SER A 52 -20.09 12.18 25.66
N HIS A 53 -19.36 11.10 25.35
CA HIS A 53 -19.22 9.91 26.19
C HIS A 53 -17.82 9.68 26.76
N VAL A 54 -16.79 10.41 26.31
CA VAL A 54 -15.45 10.30 26.88
C VAL A 54 -15.45 10.65 28.38
N PRO A 55 -14.64 9.98 29.21
CA PRO A 55 -14.50 10.31 30.62
C PRO A 55 -14.12 11.79 30.86
N ARG A 56 -14.48 12.32 32.03
CA ARG A 56 -14.02 13.67 32.43
C ARG A 56 -12.49 13.69 32.53
N GLY A 57 -11.87 14.75 32.02
CA GLY A 57 -10.41 14.92 32.04
C GLY A 57 -9.70 14.14 30.93
N THR A 58 -10.41 13.54 29.97
CA THR A 58 -9.82 12.88 28.81
C THR A 58 -10.18 13.58 27.50
N VAL A 59 -9.48 13.22 26.43
CA VAL A 59 -9.75 13.62 25.04
C VAL A 59 -9.66 12.40 24.13
N LEU A 60 -10.22 12.52 22.92
CA LEU A 60 -10.05 11.52 21.87
C LEU A 60 -8.57 11.32 21.53
N SER A 61 -8.20 10.10 21.19
CA SER A 61 -6.81 9.75 20.90
C SER A 61 -6.73 8.90 19.65
N VAL A 62 -6.11 9.43 18.61
CA VAL A 62 -5.82 8.69 17.38
C VAL A 62 -4.67 7.71 17.65
N PRO A 63 -4.77 6.44 17.21
CA PRO A 63 -3.70 5.47 17.38
C PRO A 63 -2.50 5.81 16.49
N SER A 64 -1.31 5.40 16.93
CA SER A 64 -0.06 5.67 16.19
C SER A 64 0.16 4.77 14.96
N ALA A 65 -0.63 3.70 14.85
CA ALA A 65 -0.71 2.81 13.70
C ALA A 65 -2.03 1.99 13.78
N PRO A 66 -2.49 1.39 12.67
CA PRO A 66 -2.05 1.69 11.31
C PRO A 66 -2.38 3.14 10.92
N ILE A 67 -1.59 3.73 10.03
CA ILE A 67 -1.88 5.06 9.47
C ILE A 67 -3.26 5.04 8.79
N GLY A 68 -4.07 6.06 9.05
CA GLY A 68 -5.42 6.21 8.48
C GLY A 68 -6.55 5.84 9.44
N GLU A 69 -6.25 5.15 10.54
CA GLU A 69 -7.23 4.92 11.61
C GLU A 69 -7.52 6.21 12.39
N ASP A 70 -8.75 6.31 12.91
CA ASP A 70 -9.20 7.43 13.75
C ASP A 70 -9.33 7.00 15.22
N SER A 71 -9.60 7.97 16.07
CA SER A 71 -9.99 7.82 17.46
C SER A 71 -11.35 7.16 17.67
N VAL A 72 -12.14 7.01 16.60
CA VAL A 72 -13.48 6.43 16.61
C VAL A 72 -13.60 5.38 15.51
N LEU A 73 -13.80 4.11 15.89
CA LEU A 73 -13.83 2.98 14.96
C LEU A 73 -15.22 2.34 14.99
N PRO A 74 -16.00 2.40 13.89
CA PRO A 74 -17.25 1.66 13.77
C PRO A 74 -16.97 0.19 13.42
N ALA A 75 -17.64 -0.74 14.11
CA ALA A 75 -17.61 -2.16 13.78
C ALA A 75 -18.83 -2.90 14.36
N ASP A 76 -19.41 -3.80 13.58
CA ASP A 76 -20.48 -4.72 14.01
C ASP A 76 -19.87 -5.91 14.78
N PHE A 77 -19.91 -5.88 16.11
CA PHE A 77 -19.36 -6.94 16.97
C PHE A 77 -20.38 -8.01 17.36
N ASP A 78 -21.66 -7.85 17.02
CA ASP A 78 -22.70 -8.83 17.36
C ASP A 78 -23.49 -9.39 16.17
N ALA A 79 -23.07 -9.02 14.96
CA ALA A 79 -23.61 -9.43 13.67
C ALA A 79 -25.09 -9.06 13.47
N ASP A 80 -25.55 -7.98 14.09
CA ASP A 80 -26.92 -7.46 13.91
C ASP A 80 -27.09 -6.53 12.70
N GLY A 81 -25.97 -6.20 12.02
CA GLY A 81 -25.91 -5.30 10.88
C GLY A 81 -25.85 -3.81 11.24
N LYS A 82 -25.68 -3.46 12.51
CA LYS A 82 -25.44 -2.09 12.99
C LYS A 82 -24.10 -2.03 13.70
N ASP A 83 -23.30 -1.04 13.35
CA ASP A 83 -22.01 -0.86 13.99
C ASP A 83 -22.15 -0.39 15.44
N GLU A 84 -21.45 -1.07 16.33
CA GLU A 84 -20.99 -0.45 17.56
C GLU A 84 -19.84 0.53 17.29
N VAL A 85 -19.58 1.40 18.27
CA VAL A 85 -18.60 2.48 18.13
C VAL A 85 -17.51 2.31 19.18
N VAL A 86 -16.31 1.93 18.75
CA VAL A 86 -15.10 1.97 19.58
C VAL A 86 -14.65 3.42 19.70
N VAL A 87 -14.35 3.86 20.92
CA VAL A 87 -13.83 5.19 21.21
C VAL A 87 -12.52 5.08 21.97
N LEU A 88 -11.49 5.67 21.40
CA LEU A 88 -10.12 5.71 21.92
C LEU A 88 -9.86 7.05 22.60
N TYR A 89 -9.24 7.02 23.78
CA TYR A 89 -9.04 8.23 24.57
C TYR A 89 -7.72 8.23 25.37
N HIS A 90 -7.26 9.42 25.72
CA HIS A 90 -6.16 9.63 26.66
C HIS A 90 -6.46 10.75 27.66
N ALA A 91 -5.79 10.74 28.81
CA ALA A 91 -5.95 11.75 29.86
C ALA A 91 -5.21 13.06 29.53
N ARG A 92 -5.87 14.21 29.76
CA ARG A 92 -5.31 15.56 29.49
C ARG A 92 -4.12 15.90 30.40
N ASP A 93 -4.24 15.57 31.70
CA ASP A 93 -3.36 16.12 32.74
C ASP A 93 -2.35 15.10 33.31
N SER A 94 -2.47 13.82 32.92
CA SER A 94 -1.52 12.77 33.29
C SER A 94 -0.99 12.12 32.02
N HIS A 95 0.32 12.21 31.78
CA HIS A 95 0.97 11.75 30.55
C HIS A 95 0.87 10.22 30.29
N ASN A 96 0.11 9.45 31.08
CA ASN A 96 0.21 7.98 31.13
C ASN A 96 -1.13 7.23 31.34
N GLN A 97 -2.27 7.75 30.89
CA GLN A 97 -3.51 6.94 30.87
C GLN A 97 -4.21 7.04 29.54
N VAL A 98 -4.10 5.95 28.77
CA VAL A 98 -4.89 5.69 27.57
C VAL A 98 -5.94 4.63 27.84
N GLY A 99 -6.98 4.58 27.03
CA GLY A 99 -7.98 3.53 27.11
C GLY A 99 -8.91 3.53 25.92
N ALA A 100 -9.84 2.57 25.94
CA ALA A 100 -10.90 2.45 24.96
C ALA A 100 -12.22 2.09 25.64
N PHE A 101 -13.33 2.42 25.01
CA PHE A 101 -14.65 1.89 25.34
C PHE A 101 -15.46 1.64 24.07
N VAL A 102 -16.45 0.75 24.14
CA VAL A 102 -17.35 0.45 23.03
C VAL A 102 -18.74 0.93 23.40
N LEU A 103 -19.33 1.74 22.54
CA LEU A 103 -20.72 2.17 22.63
C LEU A 103 -21.59 1.26 21.76
N GLN A 104 -22.71 0.80 22.33
CA GLN A 104 -23.73 0.04 21.64
C GLN A 104 -25.05 0.81 21.69
N GLN A 105 -25.79 0.79 20.59
CA GLN A 105 -27.08 1.46 20.50
C GLN A 105 -28.17 0.60 21.16
N GLU A 106 -28.80 1.13 22.21
CA GLU A 106 -29.96 0.52 22.87
C GLU A 106 -31.18 1.43 22.71
N GLY A 107 -32.02 1.13 21.71
CA GLY A 107 -33.17 1.96 21.38
C GLY A 107 -32.75 3.30 20.74
N GLN A 108 -32.94 4.40 21.46
CA GLN A 108 -32.50 5.75 21.03
C GLN A 108 -31.22 6.22 21.73
N ASP A 109 -30.78 5.49 22.75
CA ASP A 109 -29.62 5.86 23.58
C ASP A 109 -28.41 5.01 23.22
N TRP A 110 -27.21 5.51 23.55
CA TRP A 110 -25.95 4.77 23.44
C TRP A 110 -25.45 4.40 24.83
N LYS A 111 -25.08 3.13 25.03
CA LYS A 111 -24.55 2.63 26.31
C LYS A 111 -23.18 2.00 26.14
N LYS A 112 -22.35 2.09 27.19
CA LYS A 112 -21.01 1.48 27.21
C LYS A 112 -21.13 -0.03 27.43
N ALA A 113 -20.93 -0.81 26.38
CA ALA A 113 -20.90 -2.28 26.44
C ALA A 113 -19.54 -2.81 26.93
N PHE A 114 -18.46 -2.07 26.68
CA PHE A 114 -17.10 -2.44 27.07
C PHE A 114 -16.28 -1.22 27.48
N THR A 115 -15.33 -1.40 28.39
CA THR A 115 -14.33 -0.38 28.73
C THR A 115 -13.05 -1.06 29.17
N VAL A 116 -11.93 -0.60 28.62
CA VAL A 116 -10.59 -1.04 28.98
C VAL A 116 -9.70 0.17 29.24
N LYS A 117 -8.85 0.06 30.26
CA LYS A 117 -7.76 1.00 30.50
C LYS A 117 -6.48 0.35 30.02
N GLY A 118 -5.76 1.02 29.13
CA GLY A 118 -4.52 0.52 28.58
C GLY A 118 -3.43 0.44 29.65
N SER A 119 -2.53 -0.53 29.48
CA SER A 119 -1.37 -0.71 30.37
C SER A 119 -0.17 0.18 30.01
N GLY A 120 -0.27 0.91 28.89
CA GLY A 120 0.75 1.82 28.37
C GLY A 120 0.40 3.29 28.51
N TYR A 121 1.23 4.17 27.93
CA TYR A 121 1.03 5.62 27.94
C TYR A 121 0.55 6.21 26.60
N GLU A 122 0.52 5.40 25.54
CA GLU A 122 0.10 5.78 24.20
C GLU A 122 -0.63 4.59 23.55
N ILE A 123 -1.60 4.87 22.67
CA ILE A 123 -2.27 3.86 21.86
C ILE A 123 -1.40 3.63 20.61
N SER A 124 -0.61 2.57 20.63
CA SER A 124 0.33 2.27 19.54
C SER A 124 -0.36 1.63 18.34
N TRP A 125 -1.45 0.89 18.58
CA TRP A 125 -2.21 0.20 17.55
C TRP A 125 -3.70 0.23 17.90
N ALA A 126 -4.59 0.42 16.93
CA ALA A 126 -6.00 0.08 17.10
C ALA A 126 -6.63 -0.28 15.76
N SER A 127 -7.38 -1.38 15.69
CA SER A 127 -8.15 -1.75 14.49
C SER A 127 -9.26 -2.74 14.86
N THR A 128 -10.19 -2.97 13.92
CA THR A 128 -11.28 -3.94 14.05
C THR A 128 -11.29 -4.86 12.84
N ASN A 129 -10.93 -6.13 13.03
CA ASN A 129 -10.74 -7.08 11.92
C ASN A 129 -11.05 -8.50 12.38
N ASP A 130 -11.57 -9.32 11.46
CA ASP A 130 -11.83 -10.75 11.73
C ASP A 130 -10.50 -11.52 11.71
N ILE A 131 -10.00 -11.81 12.92
CA ILE A 131 -8.76 -12.57 13.13
C ILE A 131 -9.07 -14.06 13.28
N THR A 132 -10.27 -14.42 13.74
CA THR A 132 -10.64 -15.80 14.01
C THR A 132 -11.25 -16.54 12.81
N GLY A 133 -11.69 -15.78 11.80
CA GLY A 133 -12.33 -16.25 10.58
C GLY A 133 -13.79 -16.67 10.77
N ASP A 134 -14.48 -16.16 11.80
CA ASP A 134 -15.87 -16.51 12.11
C ASP A 134 -16.91 -15.54 11.49
N GLY A 135 -16.43 -14.51 10.80
CA GLY A 135 -17.25 -13.48 10.15
C GLY A 135 -17.57 -12.29 11.07
N VAL A 136 -17.14 -12.29 12.33
CA VAL A 136 -17.31 -11.19 13.28
C VAL A 136 -15.94 -10.60 13.59
N PRO A 137 -15.74 -9.27 13.50
CA PRO A 137 -14.46 -8.66 13.80
C PRO A 137 -14.08 -8.76 15.29
N GLU A 138 -12.79 -8.93 15.55
CA GLU A 138 -12.19 -8.68 16.85
C GLU A 138 -11.72 -7.23 17.00
N LEU A 139 -11.69 -6.75 18.24
CA LEU A 139 -11.09 -5.47 18.60
C LEU A 139 -9.61 -5.67 18.99
N LEU A 140 -8.70 -5.07 18.22
CA LEU A 140 -7.26 -5.12 18.45
C LEU A 140 -6.80 -3.80 19.05
N LEU A 141 -6.20 -3.83 20.24
CA LEU A 141 -5.69 -2.64 20.94
C LEU A 141 -4.24 -2.81 21.34
N GLY A 142 -3.37 -1.95 20.81
CA GLY A 142 -1.94 -1.89 21.12
C GLY A 142 -1.62 -0.77 22.09
N TRP A 143 -0.92 -1.11 23.17
CA TRP A 143 -0.47 -0.18 24.18
C TRP A 143 1.05 -0.04 24.15
N LYS A 144 1.54 1.19 24.06
CA LYS A 144 2.97 1.49 24.14
C LYS A 144 3.44 1.43 25.58
N VAL A 145 4.27 0.45 25.91
CA VAL A 145 4.79 0.26 27.26
C VAL A 145 6.12 0.99 27.44
N GLY A 146 6.95 1.06 26.40
CA GLY A 146 8.21 1.80 26.42
C GLY A 146 8.97 1.70 25.10
N ASN A 147 9.85 2.66 24.83
CA ASN A 147 10.57 2.71 23.55
C ASN A 147 11.46 1.48 23.29
N LEU A 148 12.00 0.87 24.35
CA LEU A 148 12.79 -0.36 24.25
C LEU A 148 11.94 -1.63 24.46
N ALA A 149 10.99 -1.57 25.40
CA ALA A 149 10.10 -2.69 25.71
C ALA A 149 9.12 -3.02 24.58
N GLY A 150 8.90 -2.08 23.65
CA GLY A 150 7.96 -2.20 22.56
C GLY A 150 6.52 -1.96 23.02
N ASN A 151 5.62 -2.65 22.34
CA ASN A 151 4.19 -2.52 22.50
C ASN A 151 3.58 -3.86 22.89
N VAL A 152 2.38 -3.78 23.46
CA VAL A 152 1.57 -4.91 23.84
C VAL A 152 0.25 -4.83 23.10
N LEU A 153 -0.05 -5.82 22.26
CA LEU A 153 -1.35 -5.99 21.62
C LEU A 153 -2.26 -6.81 22.54
N GLU A 154 -3.48 -6.34 22.78
CA GLU A 154 -4.57 -7.05 23.45
C GLU A 154 -5.74 -7.19 22.46
N ILE A 155 -6.19 -8.41 22.25
CA ILE A 155 -7.24 -8.75 21.28
C ILE A 155 -8.48 -9.17 22.04
N TYR A 156 -9.61 -8.56 21.73
CA TYR A 156 -10.90 -8.79 22.37
C TYR A 156 -11.93 -9.29 21.36
N GLN A 157 -12.70 -10.29 21.76
CA GLN A 157 -13.82 -10.81 21.00
C GLN A 157 -15.11 -10.62 21.80
N ASN A 158 -16.19 -10.25 21.12
CA ASN A 158 -17.50 -10.22 21.72
C ASN A 158 -18.09 -11.63 21.77
N GLN A 159 -18.36 -12.15 22.96
CA GLN A 159 -19.00 -13.44 23.17
C GLN A 159 -20.32 -13.24 23.93
N ASN A 160 -21.43 -13.27 23.20
CA ASN A 160 -22.79 -13.08 23.73
C ASN A 160 -22.98 -11.73 24.45
N GLY A 161 -22.59 -10.63 23.81
CA GLY A 161 -22.73 -9.26 24.34
C GLY A 161 -21.70 -8.91 25.43
N LYS A 162 -20.62 -9.69 25.55
CA LYS A 162 -19.52 -9.43 26.49
C LYS A 162 -18.17 -9.59 25.78
N PHE A 163 -17.39 -8.53 25.80
CA PHE A 163 -16.02 -8.55 25.31
C PHE A 163 -15.11 -9.34 26.26
N GLN A 164 -14.46 -10.36 25.74
CA GLN A 164 -13.46 -11.18 26.42
C GLN A 164 -12.11 -11.05 25.73
N GLN A 165 -11.04 -10.96 26.52
CA GLN A 165 -9.69 -10.92 25.95
C GLN A 165 -9.31 -12.30 25.44
N LEU A 166 -9.11 -12.44 24.13
CA LEU A 166 -8.65 -13.67 23.49
C LEU A 166 -7.16 -13.90 23.74
N LYS A 167 -6.35 -12.89 23.46
CA LYS A 167 -4.89 -13.03 23.49
C LYS A 167 -4.18 -11.72 23.73
N LYS A 168 -2.92 -11.84 24.15
CA LYS A 168 -1.97 -10.76 24.31
C LYS A 168 -0.66 -11.12 23.60
N LEU A 169 -0.08 -10.19 22.86
CA LEU A 169 1.16 -10.36 22.11
C LEU A 169 2.08 -9.15 22.32
N ASN A 170 3.39 -9.36 22.31
CA ASN A 170 4.37 -8.26 22.29
C ASN A 170 4.81 -8.02 20.84
N PHE A 171 4.98 -6.76 20.47
CA PHE A 171 5.44 -6.37 19.15
C PHE A 171 6.23 -5.06 19.18
N HIS A 172 7.14 -4.87 18.22
CA HIS A 172 7.77 -3.57 17.98
C HIS A 172 7.22 -2.92 16.72
N GLN A 173 6.92 -3.73 15.70
CA GLN A 173 6.07 -3.36 14.56
C GLN A 173 5.04 -4.47 14.31
N LEU A 174 3.90 -4.09 13.76
CA LEU A 174 2.78 -4.97 13.50
C LEU A 174 2.19 -4.60 12.15
N GLU A 175 1.89 -5.59 11.33
CA GLU A 175 1.11 -5.42 10.11
C GLU A 175 -0.07 -6.38 10.14
N LEU A 176 -1.22 -5.91 9.69
CA LEU A 176 -2.40 -6.73 9.48
C LEU A 176 -2.53 -7.04 8.00
N ILE A 177 -2.50 -8.33 7.67
CA ILE A 177 -2.36 -8.83 6.30
C ILE A 177 -3.56 -9.67 5.89
N ASP A 178 -4.21 -9.29 4.80
CA ASP A 178 -5.30 -10.04 4.18
C ASP A 178 -4.82 -10.70 2.89
N PHE A 179 -4.89 -12.03 2.84
CA PHE A 179 -4.62 -12.76 1.61
C PHE A 179 -5.90 -12.90 0.80
N GLU A 180 -5.81 -12.72 -0.52
CA GLU A 180 -6.95 -12.90 -1.40
C GLU A 180 -7.57 -14.30 -1.24
N GLY A 181 -8.90 -14.33 -1.06
CA GLY A 181 -9.68 -15.56 -0.89
C GLY A 181 -9.64 -16.19 0.50
N ASP A 182 -8.90 -15.62 1.45
CA ASP A 182 -8.93 -16.07 2.85
C ASP A 182 -9.98 -15.31 3.68
N LEU A 183 -10.57 -16.02 4.64
CA LEU A 183 -11.63 -15.49 5.52
C LEU A 183 -11.11 -14.81 6.80
N GLN A 184 -9.80 -14.90 7.09
CA GLN A 184 -9.21 -14.33 8.30
C GLN A 184 -7.97 -13.50 7.96
N SER A 185 -7.77 -12.41 8.70
CA SER A 185 -6.54 -11.61 8.63
C SER A 185 -5.39 -12.30 9.35
N ARG A 186 -4.16 -11.99 8.95
CA ARG A 186 -2.92 -12.44 9.61
C ARG A 186 -2.26 -11.27 10.32
N LEU A 187 -1.54 -11.59 11.39
CA LEU A 187 -0.66 -10.63 12.05
C LEU A 187 0.78 -10.92 11.66
N ALA A 188 1.42 -10.01 10.94
CA ALA A 188 2.87 -10.04 10.80
C ALA A 188 3.49 -9.26 11.97
N VAL A 189 4.17 -9.99 12.86
CA VAL A 189 4.71 -9.44 14.10
C VAL A 189 6.22 -9.32 13.96
N TRP A 190 6.72 -8.09 14.04
CA TRP A 190 8.15 -7.77 14.03
C TRP A 190 8.60 -7.50 15.45
N LYS A 191 9.40 -8.41 16.02
CA LYS A 191 9.96 -8.30 17.37
C LYS A 191 11.42 -7.91 17.27
N LYS A 192 11.78 -6.77 17.83
CA LYS A 192 13.14 -6.27 17.79
C LYS A 192 14.05 -7.15 18.63
N ASP A 193 15.14 -7.62 18.02
CA ASP A 193 16.22 -8.34 18.70
C ASP A 193 17.36 -7.37 19.05
N VAL A 194 17.98 -6.76 18.04
CA VAL A 194 19.12 -5.85 18.21
C VAL A 194 19.06 -4.67 17.25
N VAL A 195 19.31 -3.45 17.74
CA VAL A 195 19.26 -2.19 16.94
C VAL A 195 17.93 -2.04 16.18
N ASP A 196 17.87 -2.36 14.89
CA ASP A 196 16.66 -2.41 14.06
C ASP A 196 16.61 -3.71 13.25
N ALA A 197 17.20 -4.77 13.77
CA ALA A 197 16.93 -6.13 13.35
C ALA A 197 15.78 -6.72 14.15
N PHE A 198 14.91 -7.41 13.44
CA PHE A 198 13.65 -7.98 13.91
C PHE A 198 13.56 -9.47 13.59
N GLU A 199 13.14 -10.25 14.57
CA GLU A 199 12.54 -11.55 14.33
C GLU A 199 11.11 -11.33 13.82
N VAL A 200 10.81 -11.85 12.63
CA VAL A 200 9.52 -11.66 11.97
C VAL A 200 8.77 -12.99 11.86
N ASP A 201 7.53 -12.98 12.36
CA ASP A 201 6.59 -14.09 12.28
C ASP A 201 5.29 -13.63 11.60
N LEU A 202 4.73 -14.47 10.73
CA LEU A 202 3.38 -14.30 10.21
C LEU A 202 2.44 -15.26 10.94
N LEU A 203 1.49 -14.72 11.69
CA LEU A 203 0.61 -15.45 12.59
C LEU A 203 -0.81 -15.53 12.02
N LYS A 204 -1.41 -16.72 12.08
CA LYS A 204 -2.85 -16.94 11.86
C LYS A 204 -3.51 -17.50 13.12
N TRP A 205 -4.80 -17.27 13.29
CA TRP A 205 -5.56 -17.91 14.35
C TRP A 205 -5.91 -19.35 13.97
N GLU A 206 -5.81 -20.26 14.93
CA GLU A 206 -6.33 -21.61 14.80
C GLU A 206 -6.84 -22.13 16.15
N LYS A 207 -8.13 -22.49 16.19
CA LYS A 207 -8.86 -22.98 17.38
C LYS A 207 -8.83 -21.98 18.53
N ASN A 208 -7.76 -21.99 19.34
CA ASN A 208 -7.64 -21.24 20.59
C ASN A 208 -6.34 -20.41 20.68
N GLY A 209 -5.64 -20.18 19.57
CA GLY A 209 -4.44 -19.35 19.59
C GLY A 209 -3.77 -19.13 18.25
N PHE A 210 -2.73 -18.30 18.27
CA PHE A 210 -1.90 -18.03 17.10
C PHE A 210 -0.90 -19.15 16.83
N ILE A 211 -0.78 -19.50 15.56
CA ILE A 211 0.28 -20.35 15.02
C ILE A 211 0.98 -19.66 13.85
N LEU A 212 2.19 -20.12 13.52
CA LEU A 212 2.93 -19.65 12.36
C LEU A 212 2.25 -20.08 11.05
N ASP A 213 1.93 -19.12 10.17
CA ASP A 213 1.36 -19.39 8.85
C ASP A 213 2.44 -19.65 7.79
N LYS A 214 3.24 -20.70 8.01
CA LYS A 214 4.38 -21.06 7.14
C LYS A 214 4.00 -21.27 5.67
N HIS A 215 2.75 -21.61 5.39
CA HIS A 215 2.24 -21.75 4.02
C HIS A 215 2.25 -20.41 3.27
N ARG A 216 1.94 -19.31 3.96
CA ARG A 216 1.87 -17.96 3.39
C ARG A 216 3.20 -17.20 3.42
N TYR A 217 4.24 -17.79 4.03
CA TYR A 217 5.56 -17.15 4.10
C TYR A 217 6.14 -16.74 2.73
N PRO A 218 6.07 -17.57 1.67
CA PRO A 218 6.63 -17.18 0.38
C PRO A 218 5.94 -15.97 -0.26
N ALA A 219 4.68 -15.71 0.10
CA ALA A 219 3.96 -14.53 -0.35
C ALA A 219 4.38 -13.26 0.42
N TYR A 220 4.58 -13.37 1.74
CA TYR A 220 4.86 -12.23 2.62
C TYR A 220 6.36 -11.87 2.75
N PHE A 221 7.23 -12.87 2.90
CA PHE A 221 8.65 -12.65 3.20
C PHE A 221 9.48 -11.94 2.13
N PRO A 222 9.12 -11.84 0.84
CA PRO A 222 9.79 -10.92 -0.08
C PRO A 222 9.91 -9.47 0.45
N ARG A 223 8.91 -9.00 1.21
CA ARG A 223 8.95 -7.70 1.90
C ARG A 223 10.04 -7.63 2.98
N VAL A 224 10.16 -8.70 3.77
CA VAL A 224 11.18 -8.81 4.84
C VAL A 224 12.57 -8.91 4.23
N VAL A 225 12.72 -9.62 3.10
CA VAL A 225 13.95 -9.66 2.30
C VAL A 225 14.34 -8.24 1.87
N GLN A 226 13.43 -7.49 1.25
CA GLN A 226 13.69 -6.12 0.81
C GLN A 226 14.11 -5.19 1.95
N TYR A 227 13.51 -5.36 3.14
CA TYR A 227 13.95 -4.64 4.34
C TYR A 227 15.43 -4.93 4.64
N TYR A 228 15.81 -6.20 4.73
CA TYR A 228 17.18 -6.58 5.09
C TYR A 228 18.21 -6.37 3.99
N GLU A 229 17.85 -6.47 2.72
CA GLU A 229 18.73 -6.11 1.60
C GLU A 229 19.20 -4.66 1.76
N ARG A 230 18.29 -3.70 1.98
CA ARG A 230 18.62 -2.30 2.27
C ARG A 230 19.53 -2.13 3.50
N ARG A 231 19.30 -2.90 4.56
CA ARG A 231 20.14 -2.85 5.77
C ARG A 231 21.55 -3.38 5.50
N THR A 232 21.68 -4.48 4.76
CA THR A 232 22.98 -5.05 4.40
C THR A 232 23.76 -4.19 3.41
N GLU A 233 23.08 -3.43 2.55
CA GLU A 233 23.72 -2.43 1.70
C GLU A 233 24.22 -1.24 2.52
N ALA A 234 23.41 -0.75 3.46
CA ALA A 234 23.76 0.40 4.29
C ALA A 234 24.88 0.08 5.31
N VAL A 235 24.90 -1.13 5.87
CA VAL A 235 25.83 -1.56 6.91
C VAL A 235 26.32 -3.00 6.64
N PRO A 236 27.19 -3.19 5.64
CA PRO A 236 27.57 -4.52 5.14
C PRO A 236 28.44 -5.36 6.09
N ASP A 237 29.03 -4.75 7.11
CA ASP A 237 29.88 -5.41 8.12
C ASP A 237 29.11 -5.87 9.37
N ALA A 238 27.82 -5.57 9.47
CA ALA A 238 26.95 -6.01 10.56
C ALA A 238 26.43 -7.44 10.31
N ALA A 239 27.00 -8.42 11.03
CA ALA A 239 26.66 -9.84 10.91
C ALA A 239 25.16 -10.12 11.07
N TYR A 240 24.48 -9.44 12.00
CA TYR A 240 23.05 -9.68 12.30
C TYR A 240 22.14 -9.37 11.11
N TYR A 241 22.40 -8.34 10.28
CA TYR A 241 21.55 -8.11 9.11
C TYR A 241 21.65 -9.25 8.11
N TRP A 242 22.84 -9.82 7.92
CA TRP A 242 23.03 -10.98 7.05
C TRP A 242 22.35 -12.23 7.59
N TYR A 243 22.35 -12.43 8.91
CA TYR A 243 21.60 -13.52 9.56
C TYR A 243 20.11 -13.42 9.24
N TYR A 244 19.50 -12.26 9.50
CA TYR A 244 18.07 -12.09 9.30
C TYR A 244 17.68 -12.03 7.81
N LEU A 245 18.58 -11.56 6.94
CA LEU A 245 18.41 -11.71 5.49
C LEU A 245 18.37 -13.19 5.09
N ALA A 246 19.25 -14.02 5.65
CA ALA A 246 19.26 -15.45 5.39
C ALA A 246 17.98 -16.15 5.88
N ASP A 247 17.52 -15.83 7.09
CA ASP A 247 16.24 -16.33 7.62
C ASP A 247 15.06 -15.90 6.73
N ALA A 248 15.04 -14.64 6.30
CA ALA A 248 13.99 -14.11 5.43
C ALA A 248 13.97 -14.81 4.07
N HIS A 249 15.12 -15.02 3.43
CA HIS A 249 15.22 -15.80 2.19
C HIS A 249 14.75 -17.24 2.37
N LEU A 250 15.13 -17.90 3.47
CA LEU A 250 14.70 -19.27 3.73
C LEU A 250 13.18 -19.36 3.89
N LYS A 251 12.58 -18.41 4.63
CA LYS A 251 11.12 -18.31 4.80
C LYS A 251 10.42 -17.94 3.49
N ALA A 252 11.07 -17.16 2.62
CA ALA A 252 10.63 -16.88 1.26
C ALA A 252 10.80 -18.07 0.28
N LYS A 253 11.28 -19.24 0.75
CA LYS A 253 11.57 -20.44 -0.07
C LYS A 253 12.70 -20.24 -1.08
N HIS A 254 13.68 -19.41 -0.75
CA HIS A 254 14.88 -19.16 -1.55
C HIS A 254 16.15 -19.65 -0.81
N PRO A 255 16.31 -20.96 -0.57
CA PRO A 255 17.41 -21.49 0.24
C PRO A 255 18.81 -21.23 -0.36
N GLU A 256 18.94 -21.09 -1.68
CA GLU A 256 20.19 -20.73 -2.34
C GLU A 256 20.64 -19.29 -1.99
N LEU A 257 19.71 -18.33 -1.98
CA LEU A 257 19.97 -16.95 -1.55
C LEU A 257 20.18 -16.87 -0.04
N ALA A 258 19.47 -17.69 0.73
CA ALA A 258 19.68 -17.82 2.17
C ALA A 258 21.10 -18.30 2.48
N TYR A 259 21.59 -19.30 1.74
CA TYR A 259 22.93 -19.84 1.90
C TYR A 259 24.00 -18.78 1.63
N ARG A 260 23.86 -18.00 0.55
CA ARG A 260 24.75 -16.87 0.26
C ARG A 260 24.78 -15.86 1.41
N SER A 261 23.61 -15.49 1.90
CA SER A 261 23.46 -14.50 2.98
C SER A 261 24.09 -14.98 4.29
N ILE A 262 23.86 -16.25 4.67
CA ILE A 262 24.45 -16.79 5.91
C ILE A 262 25.96 -16.91 5.81
N GLN A 263 26.51 -17.34 4.65
CA GLN A 263 27.96 -17.37 4.42
C GLN A 263 28.57 -15.97 4.57
N ARG A 264 27.92 -14.95 4.00
CA ARG A 264 28.38 -13.57 4.09
C ARG A 264 28.37 -13.06 5.53
N GLY A 265 27.33 -13.37 6.30
CA GLY A 265 27.24 -13.03 7.72
C GLY A 265 28.30 -13.72 8.57
N MET A 266 28.61 -14.98 8.31
CA MET A 266 29.64 -15.74 9.04
C MET A 266 31.08 -15.26 8.77
N GLN A 267 31.30 -14.51 7.69
CA GLN A 267 32.58 -13.82 7.44
C GLN A 267 32.74 -12.54 8.27
N GLN A 268 31.66 -12.03 8.86
CA GLN A 268 31.69 -10.82 9.69
C GLN A 268 31.96 -11.16 11.16
N LYS A 269 32.16 -10.13 11.98
CA LYS A 269 32.28 -10.31 13.43
C LYS A 269 30.91 -10.66 14.02
N ILE A 270 30.69 -11.94 14.28
CA ILE A 270 29.47 -12.43 14.95
C ILE A 270 29.48 -12.03 16.43
N VAL A 271 28.36 -11.43 16.87
CA VAL A 271 28.13 -11.07 18.28
C VAL A 271 26.73 -11.50 18.68
N ILE A 272 25.73 -11.00 17.96
CA ILE A 272 24.31 -11.35 18.06
C ILE A 272 23.81 -11.50 16.61
N PRO A 273 22.97 -12.49 16.29
CA PRO A 273 22.74 -13.72 17.06
C PRO A 273 24.03 -14.50 17.33
N SER A 274 23.97 -15.53 18.19
CA SER A 274 25.15 -16.32 18.56
C SER A 274 25.71 -17.08 17.35
N TYR A 275 26.99 -17.46 17.40
CA TYR A 275 27.59 -18.33 16.36
C TYR A 275 26.83 -19.66 16.21
N GLU A 276 26.29 -20.19 17.32
CA GLU A 276 25.43 -21.37 17.34
C GLU A 276 24.15 -21.14 16.51
N ALA A 277 23.46 -20.01 16.70
CA ALA A 277 22.28 -19.66 15.90
C ALA A 277 22.60 -19.57 14.40
N PHE A 278 23.74 -18.98 14.02
CA PHE A 278 24.21 -18.97 12.63
C PHE A 278 24.40 -20.38 12.08
N THR A 279 24.98 -21.27 12.88
CA THR A 279 25.23 -22.67 12.50
C THR A 279 23.93 -23.44 12.34
N GLU A 280 22.99 -23.31 13.29
CA GLU A 280 21.65 -23.92 13.21
C GLU A 280 20.88 -23.43 11.98
N LEU A 281 20.92 -22.13 11.69
CA LEU A 281 20.29 -21.57 10.49
C LEU A 281 20.96 -22.13 9.23
N GLN A 282 22.29 -22.19 9.17
CA GLN A 282 23.03 -22.79 8.05
C GLN A 282 22.66 -24.25 7.84
N GLU A 283 22.56 -25.07 8.89
CA GLU A 283 22.12 -26.46 8.82
C GLU A 283 20.70 -26.59 8.28
N SER A 284 19.78 -25.73 8.73
CA SER A 284 18.40 -25.72 8.23
C SER A 284 18.30 -25.34 6.74
N ILE A 285 19.18 -24.44 6.28
CA ILE A 285 19.31 -24.06 4.86
C ILE A 285 19.83 -25.24 4.05
N LEU A 286 20.91 -25.89 4.51
CA LEU A 286 21.50 -27.05 3.83
C LEU A 286 20.51 -28.21 3.71
N ALA A 287 19.73 -28.49 4.76
CA ALA A 287 18.69 -29.51 4.74
C ALA A 287 17.60 -29.23 3.69
N GLN A 288 17.24 -27.95 3.45
CA GLN A 288 16.30 -27.59 2.37
C GLN A 288 16.94 -27.71 0.98
N LEU A 289 18.23 -27.42 0.84
CA LEU A 289 18.96 -27.57 -0.42
C LEU A 289 19.08 -29.03 -0.86
N GLU A 290 19.31 -29.97 0.06
CA GLU A 290 19.42 -31.41 -0.25
C GLU A 290 18.14 -32.01 -0.87
N GLY A 291 16.97 -31.44 -0.54
CA GLY A 291 15.66 -31.85 -1.09
C GLY A 291 15.27 -31.15 -2.39
N HIS A 292 16.04 -30.18 -2.86
CA HIS A 292 15.74 -29.40 -4.06
C HIS A 292 16.58 -29.90 -5.24
N SER A 293 15.96 -30.57 -6.22
CA SER A 293 16.64 -31.07 -7.43
C SER A 293 16.39 -30.22 -8.69
N SER A 294 15.40 -29.32 -8.68
CA SER A 294 15.02 -28.46 -9.82
C SER A 294 15.75 -27.11 -9.85
N ASP A 295 15.77 -26.45 -11.01
CA ASP A 295 16.17 -25.04 -11.13
C ASP A 295 15.37 -24.15 -10.16
N PHE A 296 15.98 -23.04 -9.72
CA PHE A 296 15.41 -22.07 -8.81
C PHE A 296 14.44 -21.13 -9.55
N LEU A 297 13.19 -21.05 -9.11
CA LEU A 297 12.21 -20.17 -9.72
C LEU A 297 12.26 -18.79 -9.06
N TYR A 298 12.77 -17.79 -9.77
CA TYR A 298 12.81 -16.41 -9.29
C TYR A 298 11.58 -15.63 -9.77
N GLU A 299 10.89 -14.95 -8.84
CA GLU A 299 9.79 -14.03 -9.15
C GLU A 299 10.28 -12.58 -9.22
N VAL A 300 10.17 -11.95 -10.38
CA VAL A 300 10.34 -10.49 -10.51
C VAL A 300 8.98 -9.85 -10.30
N ARG A 301 8.61 -9.67 -9.03
CA ARG A 301 7.25 -9.28 -8.63
C ARG A 301 6.78 -7.98 -9.25
N SER A 302 7.61 -6.95 -9.23
CA SER A 302 7.26 -5.63 -9.77
C SER A 302 7.02 -5.65 -11.28
N ALA A 303 7.64 -6.57 -12.01
CA ALA A 303 7.46 -6.77 -13.45
C ALA A 303 6.43 -7.87 -13.78
N GLY A 304 5.94 -8.60 -12.79
CA GLY A 304 4.92 -9.63 -12.98
C GLY A 304 5.37 -10.83 -13.81
N PHE A 305 6.61 -11.29 -13.67
CA PHE A 305 7.08 -12.50 -14.35
C PHE A 305 7.96 -13.40 -13.48
N THR A 306 8.13 -14.64 -13.92
CA THR A 306 9.03 -15.62 -13.33
C THR A 306 10.13 -16.05 -14.28
N MET A 307 11.26 -16.50 -13.73
CA MET A 307 12.41 -17.00 -14.47
C MET A 307 13.01 -18.22 -13.76
N SER A 308 13.34 -19.27 -14.53
CA SER A 308 13.99 -20.47 -14.02
C SER A 308 15.51 -20.29 -14.07
N VAL A 309 16.13 -20.16 -12.90
CA VAL A 309 17.55 -19.90 -12.71
C VAL A 309 18.28 -21.18 -12.32
N PRO A 310 19.36 -21.58 -13.03
CA PRO A 310 20.20 -22.70 -12.61
C PRO A 310 20.76 -22.46 -11.21
N LYS A 311 20.73 -23.47 -10.35
CA LYS A 311 21.15 -23.35 -8.94
C LYS A 311 22.56 -22.81 -8.78
N GLU A 312 23.46 -23.23 -9.66
CA GLU A 312 24.88 -22.85 -9.65
C GLU A 312 25.07 -21.35 -9.91
N MET A 313 24.07 -20.69 -10.50
CA MET A 313 24.09 -19.27 -10.81
C MET A 313 23.51 -18.39 -9.70
N VAL A 314 22.62 -18.93 -8.86
CA VAL A 314 21.92 -18.15 -7.83
C VAL A 314 22.87 -17.37 -6.90
N PRO A 315 24.04 -17.91 -6.49
CA PRO A 315 24.99 -17.15 -5.67
C PRO A 315 25.53 -15.87 -6.35
N ASP A 316 25.60 -15.84 -7.69
CA ASP A 316 26.16 -14.73 -8.46
C ASP A 316 25.09 -13.88 -9.17
N LEU A 317 23.83 -14.31 -9.09
CA LEU A 317 22.70 -13.61 -9.70
C LEU A 317 22.53 -12.23 -9.06
N MET A 318 22.40 -11.22 -9.92
CA MET A 318 22.00 -9.87 -9.55
C MET A 318 20.88 -9.42 -10.48
N ILE A 319 19.82 -8.87 -9.89
CA ILE A 319 18.68 -8.33 -10.61
C ILE A 319 18.55 -6.86 -10.24
N LYS A 320 18.49 -6.01 -11.26
CA LYS A 320 18.29 -4.57 -11.09
C LYS A 320 17.03 -4.18 -11.84
N GLU A 321 16.11 -3.52 -11.14
CA GLU A 321 14.87 -3.01 -11.70
C GLU A 321 14.88 -1.47 -11.71
N GLU A 322 14.53 -0.86 -12.85
CA GLU A 322 14.52 0.60 -13.00
C GLU A 322 13.59 1.07 -14.12
N ASN A 323 13.25 2.36 -14.13
CA ASN A 323 12.60 2.96 -15.29
C ASN A 323 13.57 2.92 -16.49
N GLY A 324 13.03 2.57 -17.65
CA GLY A 324 13.71 2.62 -18.93
C GLY A 324 13.24 3.78 -19.80
N PRO A 325 13.79 3.88 -21.02
CA PRO A 325 13.34 4.88 -21.99
C PRO A 325 11.89 4.61 -22.41
N GLU A 326 11.21 5.65 -22.88
CA GLU A 326 9.87 5.54 -23.50
C GLU A 326 8.81 4.88 -22.60
N ALA A 327 8.84 5.20 -21.31
CA ALA A 327 7.95 4.63 -20.30
C ALA A 327 8.02 3.09 -20.17
N SER A 328 9.13 2.47 -20.58
CA SER A 328 9.42 1.07 -20.27
C SER A 328 9.87 0.87 -18.82
N TYR A 329 9.64 -0.32 -18.29
CA TYR A 329 10.24 -0.79 -17.05
C TYR A 329 11.30 -1.84 -17.37
N ARG A 330 12.53 -1.65 -16.90
CA ARG A 330 13.68 -2.49 -17.24
C ARG A 330 14.07 -3.38 -16.08
N VAL A 331 14.26 -4.67 -16.38
CA VAL A 331 14.79 -5.66 -15.46
C VAL A 331 16.08 -6.22 -16.04
N THR A 332 17.21 -5.85 -15.46
CA THR A 332 18.53 -6.28 -15.91
C THR A 332 19.01 -7.45 -15.06
N VAL A 333 19.33 -8.56 -15.72
CA VAL A 333 19.85 -9.79 -15.09
C VAL A 333 21.35 -9.86 -15.33
N SER A 334 22.13 -9.98 -14.26
CA SER A 334 23.59 -9.99 -14.30
C SER A 334 24.19 -11.16 -13.51
N ARG A 335 25.39 -11.57 -13.89
CA ARG A 335 26.23 -12.53 -13.15
C ARG A 335 27.44 -11.75 -12.65
N SER A 336 27.32 -11.16 -11.45
CA SER A 336 28.21 -10.12 -10.87
C SER A 336 28.00 -8.67 -11.36
N HIS A 337 28.59 -7.71 -10.64
CA HIS A 337 28.44 -6.26 -10.86
C HIS A 337 28.92 -5.77 -12.24
N TYR A 338 29.79 -6.53 -12.92
CA TYR A 338 30.46 -6.07 -14.15
C TYR A 338 29.97 -6.78 -15.41
N ARG A 339 28.97 -7.67 -15.31
CA ARG A 339 28.57 -8.50 -16.45
C ARG A 339 27.05 -8.74 -16.50
N SER A 340 26.38 -7.88 -17.26
CA SER A 340 24.98 -8.08 -17.65
C SER A 340 24.86 -9.28 -18.60
N LEU A 341 23.86 -10.12 -18.38
CA LEU A 341 23.50 -11.22 -19.26
C LEU A 341 22.44 -10.79 -20.27
N PHE A 342 21.40 -10.10 -19.82
CA PHE A 342 20.34 -9.53 -20.65
C PHE A 342 19.50 -8.53 -19.85
N THR A 343 18.70 -7.74 -20.57
CA THR A 343 17.68 -6.86 -20.00
C THR A 343 16.33 -7.17 -20.61
N VAL A 344 15.32 -7.28 -19.74
CA VAL A 344 13.90 -7.36 -20.13
C VAL A 344 13.31 -5.96 -20.03
N SER A 345 12.78 -5.44 -21.14
CA SER A 345 12.00 -4.22 -21.19
C SER A 345 10.51 -4.55 -21.23
N VAL A 346 9.74 -4.01 -20.30
CA VAL A 346 8.30 -4.21 -20.16
C VAL A 346 7.57 -2.91 -20.50
N PHE A 347 6.60 -2.99 -21.41
CA PHE A 347 5.79 -1.86 -21.85
C PHE A 347 4.31 -2.12 -21.63
N SER A 348 3.53 -1.05 -21.42
CA SER A 348 2.07 -1.13 -21.54
C SER A 348 1.66 -1.12 -23.00
N LYS A 349 0.66 -1.94 -23.37
CA LYS A 349 0.19 -2.11 -24.76
C LYS A 349 -0.33 -0.83 -25.40
N ASP A 350 -1.01 0.01 -24.63
CA ASP A 350 -1.58 1.30 -25.05
C ASP A 350 -0.54 2.43 -25.16
N MET A 351 0.62 2.28 -24.50
CA MET A 351 1.70 3.26 -24.52
C MET A 351 2.87 2.87 -25.43
N TYR A 352 2.96 1.61 -25.83
CA TYR A 352 4.01 1.12 -26.73
C TYR A 352 3.79 1.57 -28.17
N VAL A 353 4.83 2.12 -28.80
CA VAL A 353 4.84 2.49 -30.22
C VAL A 353 5.97 1.73 -30.90
N GLU A 354 5.63 0.72 -31.71
CA GLU A 354 6.59 -0.11 -32.44
C GLU A 354 7.39 0.72 -33.46
N ARG A 355 8.73 0.56 -33.50
CA ARG A 355 9.59 1.23 -34.47
C ARG A 355 10.47 0.24 -35.24
N GLU A 356 10.75 0.56 -36.50
CA GLU A 356 11.52 -0.30 -37.42
C GLU A 356 12.97 -0.58 -36.97
N GLU A 357 13.55 0.25 -36.09
CA GLU A 357 14.93 0.12 -35.58
C GLU A 357 15.02 -0.43 -34.15
N ASP A 358 13.91 -0.90 -33.56
CA ASP A 358 13.95 -1.36 -32.17
C ASP A 358 14.83 -2.61 -32.04
N SER A 359 15.90 -2.47 -31.27
CA SER A 359 16.75 -3.55 -30.79
C SER A 359 16.01 -4.37 -29.72
N LEU A 360 14.78 -4.81 -30.01
CA LEU A 360 13.90 -5.52 -29.09
C LEU A 360 13.42 -6.82 -29.75
N GLU A 361 13.34 -7.88 -28.96
CA GLU A 361 12.76 -9.17 -29.33
C GLU A 361 11.62 -9.49 -28.37
N LYS A 362 10.39 -9.58 -28.87
CA LYS A 362 9.22 -9.90 -28.03
C LYS A 362 9.32 -11.34 -27.54
N ILE A 363 9.29 -11.52 -26.22
CA ILE A 363 9.39 -12.84 -25.57
C ILE A 363 8.07 -13.30 -24.95
N ALA A 364 7.20 -12.37 -24.57
CA ALA A 364 5.89 -12.68 -23.99
C ALA A 364 4.93 -11.48 -24.06
N GLU A 365 3.66 -11.72 -23.74
CA GLU A 365 2.66 -10.67 -23.50
C GLU A 365 1.58 -11.14 -22.51
N THR A 366 0.93 -10.19 -21.86
CA THR A 366 -0.33 -10.36 -21.13
C THR A 366 -1.43 -9.55 -21.82
N ASP A 367 -2.60 -9.42 -21.21
CA ASP A 367 -3.67 -8.55 -21.72
C ASP A 367 -3.27 -7.05 -21.68
N GLU A 368 -2.39 -6.66 -20.76
CA GLU A 368 -1.99 -5.27 -20.54
C GLU A 368 -0.53 -4.98 -20.96
N LEU A 369 0.37 -5.96 -20.86
CA LEU A 369 1.82 -5.74 -20.95
C LEU A 369 2.47 -6.51 -22.11
N LEU A 370 3.53 -5.92 -22.65
CA LEU A 370 4.44 -6.52 -23.63
C LEU A 370 5.83 -6.69 -23.01
N PHE A 371 6.44 -7.85 -23.20
CA PHE A 371 7.75 -8.18 -22.66
C PHE A 371 8.74 -8.39 -23.80
N PHE A 372 9.84 -7.64 -23.77
CA PHE A 372 10.89 -7.72 -24.77
C PHE A 372 12.23 -8.00 -24.11
N VAL A 373 13.08 -8.77 -24.77
CA VAL A 373 14.50 -8.80 -24.47
C VAL A 373 15.21 -7.81 -25.38
N GLU A 374 16.09 -7.00 -24.82
CA GLU A 374 16.92 -6.08 -25.57
C GLU A 374 17.98 -6.85 -26.38
N LYS A 375 17.98 -6.65 -27.70
CA LYS A 375 19.05 -7.05 -28.61
C LYS A 375 20.28 -6.21 -28.31
N GLU A 376 21.41 -6.88 -28.29
CA GLU A 376 22.66 -6.36 -27.74
C GLU A 376 23.19 -5.12 -28.48
N GLY A 377 23.68 -4.12 -27.73
CA GLY A 377 24.60 -3.10 -28.24
C GLY A 377 26.04 -3.61 -28.30
N ALA A 378 26.95 -2.89 -28.98
CA ALA A 378 28.33 -3.30 -29.27
C ALA A 378 29.23 -3.68 -28.06
N GLU A 379 28.77 -3.55 -26.82
CA GLU A 379 29.50 -3.96 -25.61
C GLU A 379 29.41 -5.46 -25.28
N VAL A 380 28.41 -6.19 -25.79
CA VAL A 380 28.20 -7.63 -25.51
C VAL A 380 29.00 -8.56 -26.44
N SER A 381 29.79 -8.01 -27.37
CA SER A 381 30.70 -8.79 -28.22
C SER A 381 31.87 -9.49 -27.47
N ARG A 382 31.74 -9.68 -26.14
CA ARG A 382 32.71 -10.26 -25.20
C ARG A 382 32.09 -11.28 -24.22
N ILE A 383 30.91 -11.84 -24.48
CA ILE A 383 30.38 -12.98 -23.69
C ILE A 383 30.92 -14.31 -24.22
N SER A 384 31.17 -15.28 -23.34
CA SER A 384 31.62 -16.62 -23.75
C SER A 384 30.45 -17.41 -24.34
N ASN A 385 30.75 -18.48 -25.11
CA ASN A 385 29.70 -19.37 -25.62
C ASN A 385 28.84 -19.99 -24.50
N GLU A 386 29.44 -20.24 -23.33
CA GLU A 386 28.72 -20.76 -22.16
C GLU A 386 27.72 -19.73 -21.60
N GLU A 387 28.09 -18.45 -21.62
CA GLU A 387 27.22 -17.37 -21.14
C GLU A 387 26.10 -17.05 -22.13
N ALA A 388 26.38 -17.13 -23.44
CA ALA A 388 25.34 -17.05 -24.45
C ALA A 388 24.31 -18.19 -24.28
N ALA A 389 24.77 -19.43 -24.07
CA ALA A 389 23.88 -20.56 -23.81
C ALA A 389 23.07 -20.39 -22.51
N LEU A 390 23.70 -19.84 -21.46
CA LEU A 390 23.02 -19.54 -20.20
C LEU A 390 21.97 -18.44 -20.35
N ARG A 391 22.30 -17.35 -21.04
CA ARG A 391 21.37 -16.27 -21.40
C ARG A 391 20.14 -16.85 -22.11
N ASP A 392 20.35 -17.64 -23.15
CA ASP A 392 19.25 -18.23 -23.93
C ASP A 392 18.38 -19.16 -23.08
N LYS A 393 18.99 -19.95 -22.18
CA LYS A 393 18.26 -20.77 -21.21
C LYS A 393 17.40 -19.91 -20.27
N LEU A 394 17.95 -18.84 -19.71
CA LEU A 394 17.22 -17.94 -18.80
C LEU A 394 16.07 -17.24 -19.53
N VAL A 395 16.35 -16.61 -20.67
CA VAL A 395 15.36 -15.88 -21.48
C VAL A 395 14.21 -16.79 -21.89
N SER A 396 14.51 -17.99 -22.41
CA SER A 396 13.48 -18.95 -22.83
C SER A 396 12.64 -19.51 -21.67
N SER A 397 13.07 -19.32 -20.43
CA SER A 397 12.32 -19.72 -19.23
C SER A 397 11.37 -18.65 -18.70
N ILE A 398 11.44 -17.41 -19.21
CA ILE A 398 10.61 -16.30 -18.70
C ILE A 398 9.13 -16.57 -18.97
N ARG A 399 8.30 -16.47 -17.93
CA ARG A 399 6.84 -16.60 -18.04
C ARG A 399 6.15 -15.46 -17.29
N PRO A 400 5.23 -14.70 -17.93
CA PRO A 400 4.38 -13.75 -17.22
C PRO A 400 3.54 -14.45 -16.14
N GLY A 401 3.24 -13.71 -15.08
CA GLY A 401 2.51 -14.18 -13.91
C GLY A 401 3.39 -14.38 -12.68
N LEU A 402 2.76 -14.43 -11.51
CA LEU A 402 3.35 -14.74 -10.21
C LEU A 402 2.84 -16.10 -9.73
N VAL A 403 3.63 -16.79 -8.91
CA VAL A 403 3.28 -18.11 -8.35
C VAL A 403 2.58 -17.95 -7.02
N TYR A 404 3.04 -17.00 -6.20
CA TYR A 404 2.46 -16.75 -4.89
C TYR A 404 1.39 -15.66 -4.95
N PRO A 405 0.30 -15.82 -4.18
CA PRO A 405 -0.80 -14.86 -4.16
C PRO A 405 -0.35 -13.52 -3.63
N SER A 406 -1.02 -12.46 -4.09
CA SER A 406 -0.94 -11.14 -3.49
C SER A 406 -1.58 -11.13 -2.11
N TYR A 407 -1.26 -10.11 -1.34
CA TYR A 407 -1.90 -9.78 -0.09
C TYR A 407 -2.12 -8.27 -0.02
N ARG A 408 -3.00 -7.87 0.88
CA ARG A 408 -3.25 -6.48 1.23
C ARG A 408 -2.77 -6.23 2.65
N SER A 409 -2.22 -5.04 2.89
CA SER A 409 -1.84 -4.56 4.22
C SER A 409 -2.81 -3.45 4.61
N LEU A 410 -3.45 -3.57 5.77
CA LEU A 410 -4.42 -2.57 6.24
C LEU A 410 -3.82 -1.15 6.29
N GLU A 411 -2.57 -1.03 6.74
CA GLU A 411 -1.87 0.25 6.82
C GLU A 411 -1.63 0.83 5.42
N GLU A 412 -1.15 0.01 4.49
CA GLU A 412 -0.85 0.48 3.13
C GLU A 412 -2.11 0.84 2.35
N ASP A 413 -3.17 0.06 2.48
CA ASP A 413 -4.47 0.36 1.88
C ASP A 413 -5.02 1.70 2.38
N SER A 414 -4.87 1.95 3.68
CA SER A 414 -5.33 3.19 4.31
C SER A 414 -4.51 4.39 3.88
N ILE A 415 -3.19 4.24 3.78
CA ILE A 415 -2.29 5.27 3.20
C ILE A 415 -2.67 5.56 1.75
N THR A 416 -2.83 4.53 0.92
CA THR A 416 -3.19 4.69 -0.50
C THR A 416 -4.55 5.36 -0.64
N LYS A 417 -5.54 5.02 0.19
CA LYS A 417 -6.84 5.70 0.22
C LYS A 417 -6.70 7.18 0.56
N LEU A 418 -5.93 7.51 1.60
CA LEU A 418 -5.69 8.89 2.04
C LEU A 418 -5.01 9.71 0.94
N VAL A 419 -3.96 9.17 0.31
CA VAL A 419 -3.22 9.85 -0.76
C VAL A 419 -4.08 10.03 -2.01
N LYS A 420 -4.83 9.01 -2.42
CA LYS A 420 -5.79 9.11 -3.52
C LYS A 420 -6.82 10.22 -3.26
N GLN A 421 -7.41 10.27 -2.06
CA GLN A 421 -8.37 11.32 -1.70
C GLN A 421 -7.72 12.70 -1.78
N ALA A 422 -6.53 12.86 -1.21
CA ALA A 422 -5.78 14.12 -1.22
C ALA A 422 -5.45 14.61 -2.63
N THR A 423 -4.99 13.70 -3.51
CA THR A 423 -4.69 14.02 -4.91
C THR A 423 -5.95 14.40 -5.68
N ASN A 424 -7.06 13.69 -5.46
CA ASN A 424 -8.35 14.04 -6.06
C ASN A 424 -8.83 15.43 -5.62
N GLN A 425 -8.70 15.74 -4.33
CA GLN A 425 -9.04 17.07 -3.80
C GLN A 425 -8.16 18.16 -4.40
N TYR A 426 -6.84 17.93 -4.53
CA TYR A 426 -5.94 18.86 -5.19
C TYR A 426 -6.39 19.14 -6.64
N TRP A 427 -6.61 18.11 -7.45
CA TRP A 427 -7.03 18.30 -8.85
C TRP A 427 -8.42 18.94 -8.97
N TYR A 428 -9.33 18.67 -8.04
CA TYR A 428 -10.62 19.34 -7.99
C TYR A 428 -10.49 20.84 -7.72
N VAL A 429 -9.65 21.23 -6.75
CA VAL A 429 -9.34 22.65 -6.50
C VAL A 429 -8.60 23.27 -7.69
N ALA A 430 -7.59 22.57 -8.23
CA ALA A 430 -6.81 23.05 -9.36
C ALA A 430 -7.68 23.30 -10.60
N SER A 431 -8.67 22.44 -10.87
CA SER A 431 -9.66 22.63 -11.95
C SER A 431 -10.71 23.72 -11.66
N GLY A 432 -10.75 24.26 -10.44
CA GLY A 432 -11.61 25.37 -10.05
C GLY A 432 -12.93 24.98 -9.38
N GLY A 433 -13.17 23.69 -9.10
CA GLY A 433 -14.38 23.22 -8.43
C GLY A 433 -15.63 23.21 -9.31
N LYS A 434 -16.81 23.30 -8.69
CA LYS A 434 -18.10 23.18 -9.39
C LYS A 434 -18.51 24.47 -10.09
N MET A 435 -18.28 24.53 -11.39
CA MET A 435 -18.68 25.65 -12.24
C MET A 435 -20.17 25.55 -12.66
N PRO A 436 -21.02 26.55 -12.35
CA PRO A 436 -22.38 26.61 -12.88
C PRO A 436 -22.36 26.66 -14.41
N GLY A 437 -23.01 25.71 -15.08
CA GLY A 437 -23.06 25.65 -16.54
C GLY A 437 -21.74 25.31 -17.25
N GLY A 438 -20.66 25.05 -16.50
CA GLY A 438 -19.33 24.76 -17.05
C GLY A 438 -18.58 25.98 -17.59
N GLU A 439 -19.08 27.20 -17.37
CA GLU A 439 -18.46 28.43 -17.87
C GLU A 439 -17.38 28.95 -16.90
N LEU A 440 -16.23 29.35 -17.46
CA LEU A 440 -15.13 29.97 -16.71
C LEU A 440 -15.28 31.49 -16.71
N GLU A 441 -15.58 32.08 -15.56
CA GLU A 441 -15.61 33.53 -15.39
C GLU A 441 -14.20 34.08 -15.15
N MET A 442 -13.56 34.56 -16.22
CA MET A 442 -12.18 35.04 -16.20
C MET A 442 -12.06 36.56 -16.10
N PHE A 443 -10.96 37.03 -15.52
CA PHE A 443 -10.58 38.44 -15.48
C PHE A 443 -9.06 38.58 -15.40
N THR A 444 -8.52 39.73 -15.78
CA THR A 444 -7.08 40.00 -15.70
C THR A 444 -6.75 40.76 -14.41
N TYR A 445 -5.74 40.30 -13.68
CA TYR A 445 -5.24 40.95 -12.47
C TYR A 445 -3.71 40.78 -12.39
N ASP A 446 -2.98 41.89 -12.23
CA ASP A 446 -1.50 41.91 -12.17
C ASP A 446 -0.85 41.18 -13.37
N ASP A 447 -1.30 41.51 -14.59
CA ASP A 447 -0.85 40.92 -15.87
C ASP A 447 -1.01 39.40 -15.99
N LEU A 448 -1.82 38.77 -15.12
CA LEU A 448 -2.17 37.36 -15.18
C LEU A 448 -3.69 37.20 -15.37
N ASP A 449 -4.07 36.18 -16.15
CA ASP A 449 -5.46 35.77 -16.24
C ASP A 449 -5.84 34.97 -14.99
N TYR A 450 -6.93 35.37 -14.36
CA TYR A 450 -7.55 34.70 -13.23
C TYR A 450 -8.91 34.15 -13.65
N ARG A 451 -9.37 33.14 -12.91
CA ARG A 451 -10.74 32.61 -12.98
C ARG A 451 -11.34 32.57 -11.59
N HIS A 452 -12.63 32.90 -11.48
CA HIS A 452 -13.37 32.67 -10.24
C HIS A 452 -13.49 31.17 -9.97
N MET A 453 -13.45 30.82 -8.69
CA MET A 453 -13.69 29.46 -8.22
C MET A 453 -15.18 29.14 -8.27
N GLY A 454 -15.51 27.86 -8.41
CA GLY A 454 -16.86 27.34 -8.36
C GLY A 454 -17.56 27.64 -7.03
N THR A 455 -18.89 27.62 -7.03
CA THR A 455 -19.74 28.04 -5.89
C THR A 455 -19.49 27.27 -4.58
N ASP A 456 -18.90 26.09 -4.68
CA ASP A 456 -18.51 25.24 -3.57
C ASP A 456 -17.12 25.56 -3.00
N LEU A 457 -16.30 26.32 -3.72
CA LEU A 457 -14.94 26.73 -3.34
C LEU A 457 -14.72 28.25 -3.39
N ASP A 458 -15.77 29.05 -3.62
CA ASP A 458 -15.74 30.52 -3.83
C ASP A 458 -15.32 31.37 -2.61
N SER A 459 -14.78 30.76 -1.55
CA SER A 459 -14.17 31.47 -0.42
C SER A 459 -13.05 30.64 0.19
N ILE A 460 -12.08 31.31 0.83
CA ILE A 460 -11.00 30.63 1.57
C ILE A 460 -11.55 29.68 2.62
N HIS A 461 -12.66 30.02 3.28
CA HIS A 461 -13.27 29.15 4.27
C HIS A 461 -13.77 27.84 3.65
N LYS A 462 -14.50 27.91 2.54
CA LYS A 462 -15.00 26.71 1.84
C LYS A 462 -13.85 25.85 1.28
N LEU A 463 -12.86 26.49 0.65
CA LEU A 463 -11.67 25.78 0.15
C LEU A 463 -10.91 25.09 1.28
N THR A 464 -10.71 25.78 2.41
CA THR A 464 -10.01 25.20 3.57
C THR A 464 -10.80 24.04 4.16
N ALA A 465 -12.12 24.19 4.29
CA ALA A 465 -12.98 23.12 4.80
C ALA A 465 -12.90 21.87 3.89
N TYR A 466 -12.97 22.06 2.57
CA TYR A 466 -12.84 20.97 1.60
C TYR A 466 -11.50 20.23 1.72
N LEU A 467 -10.38 20.95 1.77
CA LEU A 467 -9.05 20.34 1.88
C LEU A 467 -8.75 19.75 3.26
N SER A 468 -9.41 20.20 4.32
CA SER A 468 -9.13 19.77 5.71
C SER A 468 -9.46 18.29 6.00
N GLU A 469 -10.22 17.65 5.11
CA GLU A 469 -10.46 16.20 5.18
C GLU A 469 -9.18 15.40 4.97
N SER A 470 -8.26 15.87 4.10
CA SER A 470 -7.03 15.13 3.78
C SER A 470 -5.76 15.83 4.25
N PHE A 471 -5.77 17.16 4.39
CA PHE A 471 -4.57 17.96 4.63
C PHE A 471 -4.56 18.64 6.00
N THR A 472 -3.36 18.85 6.54
CA THR A 472 -3.17 19.69 7.74
C THR A 472 -3.47 21.16 7.46
N SER A 473 -3.81 21.94 8.50
CA SER A 473 -4.07 23.38 8.32
C SER A 473 -2.85 24.12 7.77
N ASP A 474 -1.64 23.78 8.24
CA ASP A 474 -0.40 24.43 7.81
C ASP A 474 -0.07 24.14 6.34
N SER A 475 -0.32 22.93 5.87
CA SER A 475 -0.13 22.57 4.45
C SER A 475 -1.14 23.28 3.54
N ILE A 476 -2.40 23.43 3.99
CA ILE A 476 -3.42 24.21 3.26
C ILE A 476 -3.04 25.68 3.19
N GLN A 477 -2.60 26.29 4.30
CA GLN A 477 -2.18 27.70 4.31
C GLN A 477 -1.01 27.95 3.36
N SER A 478 -0.03 27.04 3.35
CA SER A 478 1.11 27.09 2.43
C SER A 478 0.64 27.02 0.98
N PHE A 479 -0.23 26.06 0.66
CA PHE A 479 -0.81 25.88 -0.67
C PHE A 479 -1.59 27.12 -1.15
N VAL A 480 -2.47 27.67 -0.32
CA VAL A 480 -3.26 28.86 -0.66
C VAL A 480 -2.34 30.02 -1.02
N LYS A 481 -1.26 30.21 -0.27
CA LYS A 481 -0.26 31.25 -0.53
C LYS A 481 0.53 30.98 -1.81
N ARG A 482 0.96 29.74 -2.06
CA ARG A 482 1.73 29.36 -3.25
C ARG A 482 0.92 29.52 -4.53
N MET A 483 -0.35 29.13 -4.51
CA MET A 483 -1.27 29.24 -5.64
C MET A 483 -1.75 30.67 -5.91
N LYS A 484 -1.44 31.63 -5.02
CA LYS A 484 -1.81 33.04 -5.14
C LYS A 484 -3.33 33.24 -5.32
N PHE A 485 -4.13 32.52 -4.53
CA PHE A 485 -5.56 32.78 -4.52
C PHE A 485 -5.83 34.22 -4.05
N ILE A 486 -6.80 34.88 -4.69
CA ILE A 486 -7.24 36.23 -4.36
C ILE A 486 -8.75 36.28 -4.17
N GLU A 487 -9.22 37.28 -3.43
CA GLU A 487 -10.63 37.61 -3.39
C GLU A 487 -10.93 38.72 -4.39
N HIS A 488 -11.85 38.46 -5.32
CA HIS A 488 -12.32 39.40 -6.33
C HIS A 488 -13.85 39.40 -6.31
N GLU A 489 -14.46 40.58 -6.13
CA GLU A 489 -15.92 40.74 -6.04
C GLU A 489 -16.58 39.84 -4.96
N GLY A 490 -15.89 39.61 -3.85
CA GLY A 490 -16.38 38.76 -2.75
C GLY A 490 -16.32 37.26 -3.04
N ARG A 491 -15.68 36.85 -4.15
CA ARG A 491 -15.48 35.46 -4.55
C ARG A 491 -14.00 35.14 -4.64
N LEU A 492 -13.65 33.91 -4.28
CA LEU A 492 -12.29 33.40 -4.45
C LEU A 492 -11.99 33.22 -5.94
N ALA A 493 -10.77 33.57 -6.34
CA ALA A 493 -10.26 33.38 -7.68
C ALA A 493 -8.82 32.84 -7.64
N GLN A 494 -8.44 32.12 -8.69
CA GLN A 494 -7.10 31.57 -8.88
C GLN A 494 -6.53 31.96 -10.24
N PRO A 495 -5.20 31.99 -10.41
CA PRO A 495 -4.58 32.11 -11.72
C PRO A 495 -5.07 31.00 -12.66
N ASN A 496 -5.33 31.36 -13.92
CA ASN A 496 -5.70 30.41 -14.94
C ASN A 496 -4.43 29.69 -15.43
N ALA A 497 -4.32 28.41 -15.14
CA ALA A 497 -3.19 27.58 -15.54
C ALA A 497 -3.67 26.19 -16.00
N ASP A 498 -3.04 25.68 -17.05
CA ASP A 498 -3.24 24.32 -17.53
C ASP A 498 -2.20 23.40 -16.87
N GLY A 499 -2.68 22.34 -16.24
CA GLY A 499 -1.86 21.32 -15.59
C GLY A 499 -2.35 19.93 -15.97
N GLY A 500 -1.43 18.98 -16.04
CA GLY A 500 -1.74 17.57 -16.26
C GLY A 500 -0.64 16.70 -15.67
N SER A 501 -1.00 15.47 -15.30
CA SER A 501 -0.04 14.47 -14.81
C SER A 501 -0.42 13.09 -15.34
N LEU A 502 0.59 12.29 -15.67
CA LEU A 502 0.41 10.86 -15.94
C LEU A 502 0.46 10.02 -14.66
N ALA A 503 0.80 10.63 -13.51
CA ALA A 503 0.89 9.93 -12.24
C ALA A 503 -0.45 9.27 -11.87
N ASN A 504 -0.43 7.95 -11.76
CA ASN A 504 -1.60 7.13 -11.52
C ASN A 504 -1.64 6.67 -10.06
N PHE A 505 -2.16 7.56 -9.20
CA PHE A 505 -2.30 7.29 -7.77
C PHE A 505 -3.27 6.15 -7.44
N GLU A 506 -4.12 5.73 -8.38
CA GLU A 506 -5.00 4.57 -8.23
C GLU A 506 -4.22 3.25 -8.18
N LYS A 507 -3.03 3.21 -8.78
CA LYS A 507 -2.13 2.05 -8.81
C LYS A 507 -0.88 2.26 -7.97
N ALA A 508 -0.89 3.24 -7.05
CA ALA A 508 0.25 3.55 -6.22
C ALA A 508 0.56 2.44 -5.20
N GLU A 509 1.84 2.22 -4.93
CA GLU A 509 2.33 1.22 -3.98
C GLU A 509 3.18 1.90 -2.90
N VAL A 510 2.93 1.56 -1.64
CA VAL A 510 3.75 2.01 -0.51
C VAL A 510 5.06 1.22 -0.48
N VAL A 511 6.19 1.90 -0.58
CA VAL A 511 7.53 1.27 -0.60
C VAL A 511 8.14 1.24 0.80
N GLN A 512 7.93 2.31 1.55
CA GLN A 512 8.50 2.46 2.88
C GLN A 512 7.66 3.40 3.72
N VAL A 513 7.47 3.03 4.98
CA VAL A 513 6.95 3.90 6.04
C VAL A 513 8.03 4.08 7.09
N SER A 514 8.30 5.32 7.48
CA SER A 514 9.25 5.67 8.53
C SER A 514 8.74 6.84 9.38
N GLY A 515 9.43 7.20 10.45
CA GLY A 515 9.05 8.29 11.35
C GLY A 515 8.65 7.80 12.74
N ASN A 516 7.88 8.62 13.46
CA ASN A 516 7.50 8.38 14.85
C ASN A 516 5.98 8.25 15.00
N SER A 517 5.45 8.38 16.22
CA SER A 517 4.03 8.25 16.54
C SER A 517 3.16 9.44 16.11
N GLU A 518 3.77 10.57 15.75
CA GLU A 518 3.08 11.81 15.40
C GLU A 518 3.28 12.17 13.93
N VAL A 519 4.45 11.90 13.35
CA VAL A 519 4.79 12.22 11.96
C VAL A 519 5.41 11.00 11.29
N LYS A 520 4.87 10.66 10.12
CA LYS A 520 5.27 9.55 9.28
C LYS A 520 5.74 10.09 7.93
N LYS A 521 6.82 9.52 7.41
CA LYS A 521 7.27 9.72 6.03
C LYS A 521 6.99 8.45 5.25
N VAL A 522 6.32 8.58 4.13
CA VAL A 522 5.92 7.49 3.26
C VAL A 522 6.54 7.72 1.89
N ASP A 523 7.31 6.76 1.41
CA ASP A 523 7.76 6.75 0.02
C ASP A 523 6.79 5.91 -0.81
N ILE A 524 6.19 6.52 -1.82
CA ILE A 524 5.18 5.90 -2.68
C ILE A 524 5.71 5.77 -4.09
N LYS A 525 5.58 4.58 -4.66
CA LYS A 525 5.83 4.29 -6.06
C LYS A 525 4.54 4.55 -6.84
N VAL A 526 4.50 5.58 -7.67
CA VAL A 526 3.32 6.00 -8.44
C VAL A 526 3.55 5.68 -9.92
N PRO A 527 2.83 4.70 -10.50
CA PRO A 527 2.96 4.38 -11.91
C PRO A 527 2.59 5.55 -12.83
N LEU A 528 3.19 5.61 -14.02
CA LEU A 528 2.89 6.58 -15.05
C LEU A 528 1.92 5.98 -16.08
N GLY A 529 0.69 6.48 -16.08
CA GLY A 529 -0.40 5.99 -16.91
C GLY A 529 -0.74 4.53 -16.59
N SER A 530 -0.68 3.69 -17.61
CA SER A 530 -0.85 2.24 -17.54
C SER A 530 0.47 1.47 -17.49
N SER A 531 1.61 2.16 -17.64
CA SER A 531 2.94 1.55 -17.63
C SER A 531 3.38 1.11 -16.24
N LEU A 532 4.44 0.30 -16.20
CA LEU A 532 5.15 -0.04 -14.96
C LEU A 532 6.24 0.99 -14.62
N SER A 533 6.51 1.97 -15.50
CA SER A 533 7.36 3.11 -15.14
C SER A 533 6.69 3.91 -14.04
N TYR A 534 7.49 4.51 -13.17
CA TYR A 534 6.98 5.12 -11.95
C TYR A 534 7.74 6.38 -11.54
N GLU A 535 7.10 7.20 -10.73
CA GLU A 535 7.75 8.23 -9.93
C GLU A 535 7.80 7.77 -8.47
N LEU A 536 8.91 8.08 -7.78
CA LEU A 536 9.00 7.91 -6.33
C LEU A 536 8.61 9.23 -5.67
N VAL A 537 7.55 9.17 -4.89
CA VAL A 537 6.86 10.34 -4.34
C VAL A 537 6.91 10.27 -2.82
N PRO A 538 7.75 11.10 -2.15
CA PRO A 538 7.81 11.17 -0.71
C PRO A 538 6.66 12.03 -0.16
N ILE A 539 5.90 11.49 0.80
CA ILE A 539 4.75 12.15 1.43
C ILE A 539 4.94 12.15 2.95
N GLU A 540 4.76 13.30 3.59
CA GLU A 540 4.68 13.41 5.04
C GLU A 540 3.20 13.40 5.48
N ILE A 541 2.92 12.58 6.48
CA ILE A 541 1.60 12.43 7.09
C ILE A 541 1.75 12.68 8.59
N GLN A 542 0.89 13.55 9.11
CA GLN A 542 0.88 13.96 10.50
C GLN A 542 -0.41 13.54 11.20
N LYS A 543 -0.28 13.05 12.43
CA LYS A 543 -1.40 12.76 13.31
C LYS A 543 -1.99 14.06 13.86
N THR A 544 -3.31 14.19 13.77
CA THR A 544 -4.08 15.34 14.29
C THR A 544 -5.18 14.85 15.23
N GLU A 545 -5.89 15.76 15.91
CA GLU A 545 -7.07 15.38 16.70
C GLU A 545 -8.21 14.79 15.86
N ALA A 546 -8.21 15.02 14.55
CA ALA A 546 -9.22 14.53 13.61
C ALA A 546 -8.77 13.31 12.80
N GLY A 547 -7.66 12.66 13.20
CA GLY A 547 -7.05 11.55 12.47
C GLY A 547 -5.75 11.94 11.77
N TRP A 548 -5.23 11.02 10.95
CA TRP A 548 -4.05 11.25 10.13
C TRP A 548 -4.38 12.18 8.94
N ARG A 549 -3.48 13.13 8.66
CA ARG A 549 -3.61 14.10 7.56
C ARG A 549 -2.27 14.29 6.86
N ILE A 550 -2.30 14.55 5.56
CA ILE A 550 -1.12 14.87 4.78
C ILE A 550 -0.59 16.26 5.18
N SER A 551 0.65 16.29 5.66
CA SER A 551 1.38 17.52 5.99
C SER A 551 2.25 18.01 4.84
N SER A 552 2.52 17.17 3.84
CA SER A 552 3.03 17.65 2.54
C SER A 552 2.05 18.65 1.91
N GLU A 553 2.60 19.62 1.19
CA GLU A 553 1.79 20.64 0.52
C GLU A 553 0.99 20.04 -0.66
N PRO A 554 -0.32 20.31 -0.80
CA PRO A 554 -1.11 19.82 -1.92
C PRO A 554 -0.47 20.10 -3.29
N GLY A 555 -0.33 19.08 -4.14
CA GLY A 555 0.21 19.22 -5.50
C GLY A 555 1.73 19.39 -5.58
N THR A 556 2.48 19.15 -4.50
CA THR A 556 3.95 18.98 -4.56
C THR A 556 4.36 17.52 -4.69
N PHE A 557 3.38 16.63 -4.74
CA PHE A 557 3.54 15.18 -4.81
C PHE A 557 2.56 14.63 -5.85
#